data_AF-A0ABD5QMM3-F1
#
_entry.id   AF-A0ABD5QMM3-F1
#
_cell.length_a   1.000
_cell.length_b   1.000
_cell.length_c   1.000
_cell.angle_alpha   90.00
_cell.angle_beta   90.00
_cell.angle_gamma   90.00
#
_symmetry.space_group_name_H-M   'P 1'
#
loop_
_entity.id
_entity.type
_entity.pdbx_description
1 polymer ?
#
loop_
_entity_poly.entity_id
_entity_poly.type
_entity_poly.pdbx_seq_one_letter_code
_entity_poly.pdbx_strand_id
1 'polypeptide(L)' 'MNVDVTRGGLLVGLAVFGVIVYELRTVLDALGLSLPIVPYMAGVFVLAGLAVWLVVLSGGWRTGPDEAG' A
#
# COMPACT_ATOMS: atom_id res chain seq x y z
N MET A 1 -18.58 9.14 -4.25
CA MET A 1 -17.71 9.19 -3.04
C MET A 1 -16.34 9.68 -3.49
N ASN A 2 -15.91 10.85 -3.03
CA ASN A 2 -14.55 11.33 -3.26
C ASN A 2 -13.71 10.83 -2.08
N VAL A 3 -12.77 9.91 -2.32
CA VAL A 3 -11.89 9.39 -1.26
C VAL A 3 -10.76 10.40 -1.08
N ASP A 4 -10.75 11.10 0.05
CA ASP A 4 -9.65 12.00 0.40
C ASP A 4 -8.40 11.19 0.76
N VAL A 5 -7.48 11.04 -0.19
CA VAL A 5 -6.20 10.31 0.00
C VAL A 5 -5.08 11.29 0.29
N THR A 6 -4.55 11.26 1.52
CA THR A 6 -3.33 11.99 1.89
C THR A 6 -2.08 11.17 1.57
N ARG A 7 -0.96 11.84 1.28
CA ARG A 7 0.32 11.16 0.98
C ARG A 7 0.79 10.27 2.11
N GLY A 8 0.77 10.79 3.34
CA GLY A 8 1.14 10.02 4.53
C GLY A 8 0.20 8.85 4.75
N GLY A 9 -1.11 9.07 4.67
CA GLY A 9 -2.12 8.03 4.88
C GLY A 9 -2.00 6.88 3.89
N LEU A 10 -1.78 7.16 2.59
CA LEU A 10 -1.60 6.10 1.60
C LEU A 10 -0.34 5.28 1.86
N LEU A 11 0.80 5.94 2.11
CA LEU A 11 2.06 5.24 2.31
C LEU A 11 2.06 4.39 3.58
N VAL A 12 1.48 4.91 4.66
CA VAL A 12 1.28 4.15 5.90
C VAL A 12 0.33 2.98 5.66
N GLY A 13 -0.79 3.21 4.97
CA GLY A 13 -1.75 2.16 4.62
C GLY A 13 -1.11 1.05 3.80
N LEU A 14 -0.30 1.39 2.79
CA LEU A 14 0.46 0.42 1.98
C LEU A 14 1.48 -0.35 2.80
N ALA A 15 2.19 0.30 3.73
CA ALA A 15 3.15 -0.36 4.60
C ALA A 15 2.44 -1.36 5.54
N VAL A 16 1.36 -0.93 6.20
CA VAL A 16 0.54 -1.79 7.08
C VAL A 16 -0.05 -2.95 6.29
N PHE A 17 -0.58 -2.69 5.10
CA PHE A 17 -1.09 -3.74 4.21
C PHE A 17 0.00 -4.76 3.87
N GLY A 18 1.20 -4.30 3.50
CA GLY A 18 2.35 -5.18 3.24
C GLY A 18 2.65 -6.09 4.44
N VAL A 19 2.71 -5.52 5.65
CA VAL A 19 2.92 -6.28 6.89
C VAL A 19 1.82 -7.31 7.12
N ILE A 20 0.54 -6.93 6.97
CA ILE A 20 -0.59 -7.87 7.12
C ILE A 20 -0.44 -9.07 6.18
N VAL A 21 -0.09 -8.84 4.92
CA VAL A 21 0.08 -9.93 3.95
C VAL A 21 1.33 -10.76 4.26
N TYR A 22 2.41 -10.15 4.79
CA TYR A 22 3.57 -10.90 5.29
C TYR A 22 3.19 -11.82 6.46
N GLU A 23 2.44 -11.30 7.43
CA GLU A 23 2.00 -12.10 8.58
C GLU A 23 1.04 -13.22 8.14
N LEU A 24 0.18 -12.97 7.15
CA LEU A 24 -0.63 -14.03 6.56
C LEU A 24 0.24 -15.14 5.95
N ARG A 25 1.35 -14.80 5.28
CA ARG A 25 2.34 -15.78 4.81
C ARG A 25 2.90 -16.59 5.97
N THR A 26 3.26 -15.94 7.08
CA THR A 26 3.76 -16.61 8.29
C THR A 26 2.72 -17.57 8.88
N VAL A 27 1.46 -17.15 8.96
CA VAL A 27 0.35 -18.00 9.43
C VAL A 27 0.15 -19.21 8.51
N LEU A 28 0.20 -19.02 7.19
CA LEU A 28 0.09 -20.12 6.23
C LEU A 28 1.25 -21.11 6.34
N ASP A 29 2.47 -20.61 6.56
CA ASP A 29 3.65 -21.45 6.79
C ASP A 29 3.50 -22.28 8.08
N ALA A 30 2.94 -21.69 9.15
CA ALA A 30 2.60 -22.40 10.38
C ALA A 30 1.52 -23.50 10.18
N LEU A 31 0.66 -23.36 9.17
CA LEU A 31 -0.32 -24.38 8.77
C LEU A 31 0.27 -25.42 7.79
N GLY A 32 1.57 -25.36 7.50
CA GLY A 32 2.28 -26.29 6.61
C GLY A 32 2.27 -25.88 5.13
N LEU A 33 1.78 -24.68 4.80
CA LEU A 33 1.78 -24.12 3.45
C LEU A 33 2.93 -23.12 3.29
N SER A 34 4.11 -23.63 2.95
CA SER A 34 5.29 -22.79 2.72
C SER A 34 5.20 -22.03 1.40
N LEU A 35 5.07 -20.71 1.51
CA LEU A 35 5.02 -19.80 0.37
C LEU A 35 6.38 -19.16 0.10
N PRO A 36 6.89 -19.10 -1.14
CA PRO A 36 8.16 -18.45 -1.45
C PRO A 36 8.09 -16.92 -1.22
N ILE A 37 9.17 -16.33 -0.71
CA ILE A 37 9.22 -14.91 -0.35
C ILE A 37 9.26 -13.97 -1.57
N VAL A 38 9.97 -14.36 -2.64
CA VAL A 38 10.20 -13.49 -3.81
C VAL A 38 8.90 -13.12 -4.54
N PRO A 39 7.98 -14.06 -4.85
CA PRO A 39 6.71 -13.72 -5.48
C PRO A 39 5.83 -12.81 -4.62
N TYR A 40 5.85 -13.01 -3.30
CA TYR A 40 5.16 -12.13 -2.34
C TYR A 40 5.72 -10.70 -2.40
N MET A 41 7.04 -10.55 -2.28
CA MET A 41 7.70 -9.24 -2.32
C MET A 41 7.42 -8.53 -3.64
N ALA A 42 7.53 -9.24 -4.76
CA ALA A 42 7.19 -8.70 -6.06
C ALA A 42 5.74 -8.20 -6.11
N GLY A 43 4.78 -8.99 -5.60
CA GLY A 43 3.37 -8.59 -5.52
C GLY A 43 3.14 -7.33 -4.70
N VAL A 44 3.74 -7.23 -3.52
CA VAL A 44 3.61 -6.05 -2.65
C VAL A 44 4.20 -4.80 -3.31
N PHE A 45 5.39 -4.91 -3.93
CA PHE A 45 6.01 -3.79 -4.62
C PHE A 45 5.22 -3.36 -5.86
N VAL A 46 4.70 -4.30 -6.64
CA VAL A 46 3.84 -4.00 -7.78
C VAL A 46 2.58 -3.29 -7.32
N LEU A 47 1.91 -3.79 -6.28
CA LEU A 47 0.70 -3.16 -5.74
C LEU A 47 0.98 -1.75 -5.21
N ALA A 48 2.05 -1.56 -4.44
CA ALA A 48 2.44 -0.24 -3.96
C ALA A 48 2.78 0.72 -5.11
N GLY A 49 3.52 0.24 -6.11
CA GLY A 49 3.85 1.00 -7.32
C GLY A 49 2.60 1.42 -8.10
N LEU A 50 1.67 0.50 -8.34
CA LEU A 50 0.41 0.77 -9.01
C LEU A 50 -0.47 1.75 -8.22
N ALA A 51 -0.55 1.59 -6.91
CA ALA A 51 -1.32 2.49 -6.05
C ALA A 51 -0.78 3.93 -6.11
N VAL A 52 0.54 4.10 -6.01
CA VAL A 52 1.19 5.41 -6.15
C VAL A 52 1.01 5.95 -7.57
N TRP A 53 1.16 5.11 -8.59
CA TRP A 53 1.00 5.50 -9.99
C TRP A 53 -0.41 6.02 -10.29
N LEU A 54 -1.45 5.32 -9.81
CA LEU A 54 -2.84 5.76 -9.95
C LEU A 54 -3.07 7.13 -9.29
N VAL A 55 -2.49 7.38 -8.10
CA VAL A 55 -2.60 8.69 -7.46
C VAL A 55 -1.93 9.78 -8.28
N VAL A 56 -0.75 9.50 -8.85
CA VAL A 56 -0.06 10.45 -9.74
C VAL A 56 -0.90 10.78 -10.97
N LEU A 57 -1.49 9.77 -11.61
CA LEU A 57 -2.37 9.97 -12.78
C LEU A 57 -3.66 10.71 -12.43
N SER A 58 -4.14 10.60 -11.20
CA SER A 58 -5.42 11.20 -10.74
C SER A 58 -5.31 12.67 -10.33
N GLY A 59 -4.21 13.36 -10.67
CA GLY A 59 -3.98 14.75 -10.28
C GLY A 59 -3.04 14.93 -9.09
N GLY A 60 -2.35 13.87 -8.67
CA GLY A 60 -1.34 13.92 -7.63
C GLY A 60 -1.91 14.00 -6.21
N TRP A 61 -1.07 14.40 -5.28
CA TRP A 61 -1.46 14.56 -3.88
C TRP A 61 -2.18 15.90 -3.72
N ARG A 62 -3.29 15.93 -2.98
CA ARG A 62 -3.83 17.21 -2.49
C ARG A 62 -2.79 17.85 -1.58
N THR A 63 -2.11 18.86 -2.10
CA THR A 63 -1.18 19.74 -1.38
C THR A 63 -1.89 21.05 -1.12
N GLY A 64 -2.54 21.20 0.04
CA GLY A 64 -3.12 22.48 0.43
C GLY A 64 -3.90 22.42 1.75
N PRO A 65 -3.54 23.22 2.77
CA PRO A 65 -4.55 23.94 3.53
C PRO A 65 -5.09 25.06 2.63
N ASP A 66 -6.38 25.05 2.30
CA ASP A 66 -7.01 26.30 1.89
C ASP A 66 -7.08 27.20 3.14
N GLU A 67 -6.51 28.41 3.03
CA GLU A 67 -6.58 29.54 3.97
C GLU A 67 -5.59 29.57 5.16
N ALA A 68 -4.33 29.89 4.87
CA ALA A 68 -3.62 30.91 5.64
C ALA A 68 -3.77 32.24 4.87
N GLY A 69 -4.80 33.02 5.21
CA GLY A 69 -5.08 34.32 4.58
C GLY A 69 -6.45 34.85 4.96
#